data_AF-A0A261A6P0-F1
#
_entry.id   AF-A0A261A6P0-F1
#
_cell.length_a   1.000
_cell.length_b   1.000
_cell.length_c   1.000
_cell.angle_alpha   90.00
_cell.angle_beta   90.00
_cell.angle_gamma   90.00
#
_symmetry.space_group_name_H-M   'P 1'
#
loop_
_entity.id
_entity.type
_entity.pdbx_description
1 polymer ?
#
loop_
_entity_poly.entity_id
_entity_poly.type
_entity_poly.pdbx_seq_one_letter_code
_entity_poly.pdbx_strand_id
1 'polypeptide(L)'
;MSSLTTLPDIALTNILEHLDFKSILTLRHTCHDLRNFINDVKPNSNVRSIHISIETDSINLVFYAEVRFSKTYKEDTFYERFLTDLAIILSFQRAPLVSMGISYNYRHPTDQFISLEEISRRILKCRPRPLSVNHLRLEIFNQEDVIFVLPFIKTEKIHIFNPKRKHDVLELNEVVKLDQWKQAKEIDIRNFTIVESLNHFLNFDDIFVQMRTIFLGHVDMMKDKCLQFSTTSSIRIEFDELVDRNRLEEVLGPKLPNSGKNWFIPIKNSEFGVSIDLLNLTLRVTCHAFYDFINEIKPSSNIQKLEFAFESNRFLLFSMRRHDSCGNLEFILSFQRTTIHFLDIICQYKRRNEIFEKLCELLKNRPRPLPVKSLRMEVFDRQDVIQVVLFLKSGELQKIEVVNAGDKEYALDLNGIGELDQWKLAMEIDNHSFLIMAPEAYF
;
A
#
# COMPACT_ATOMS: atom_id res chain seq x y z
N MET A 1 43.64 -41.85 -17.90
CA MET A 1 42.62 -41.09 -17.14
C MET A 1 41.54 -40.68 -18.13
N SER A 2 40.27 -40.98 -17.85
CA SER A 2 39.15 -40.53 -18.69
C SER A 2 39.00 -39.01 -18.55
N SER A 3 38.96 -38.31 -19.68
CA SER A 3 38.71 -36.87 -19.71
C SER A 3 37.22 -36.61 -19.52
N LEU A 4 36.85 -35.50 -18.86
CA LEU A 4 35.45 -35.09 -18.75
C LEU A 4 34.80 -34.94 -20.15
N THR A 5 35.58 -34.56 -21.16
CA THR A 5 35.15 -34.40 -22.56
C THR A 5 34.79 -35.71 -23.27
N THR A 6 35.10 -36.88 -22.70
CA THR A 6 34.73 -38.18 -23.29
C THR A 6 33.38 -38.71 -22.79
N LEU A 7 32.73 -38.01 -21.86
CA LEU A 7 31.41 -38.37 -21.38
C LEU A 7 30.34 -38.02 -22.43
N PRO A 8 29.25 -38.81 -22.54
CA PRO A 8 28.11 -38.46 -23.39
C PRO A 8 27.46 -37.14 -22.97
N ASP A 9 26.95 -36.38 -23.94
CA ASP A 9 26.29 -35.07 -23.74
C ASP A 9 25.20 -35.09 -22.66
N ILE A 10 24.42 -36.17 -22.56
CA ILE A 10 23.38 -36.34 -21.54
C ILE A 10 24.00 -36.38 -20.14
N ALA A 11 25.11 -37.10 -19.96
CA ALA A 11 25.80 -37.19 -18.68
C ALA A 11 26.43 -35.83 -18.31
N LEU A 12 27.03 -35.13 -19.29
CA LEU A 12 27.58 -33.79 -19.07
C LEU A 12 26.50 -32.77 -18.72
N THR A 13 25.34 -32.82 -19.38
CA THR A 13 24.20 -31.94 -19.08
C THR A 13 23.71 -32.15 -17.64
N ASN A 14 23.53 -33.41 -17.22
CA ASN A 14 23.13 -33.74 -15.85
C ASN A 14 24.17 -33.25 -14.82
N ILE A 15 25.47 -33.34 -15.14
CA ILE A 15 26.51 -32.77 -14.28
C ILE A 15 26.34 -31.26 -14.16
N LEU A 16 26.16 -30.54 -15.27
CA LEU A 16 26.00 -29.07 -15.27
C LEU A 16 24.78 -28.63 -14.45
N GLU A 17 23.69 -29.39 -14.45
CA GLU A 17 22.48 -29.08 -13.67
C GLU A 17 22.68 -29.20 -12.14
N HIS A 18 23.69 -29.97 -11.70
CA HIS A 18 24.03 -30.13 -10.28
C HIS A 18 25.16 -29.19 -9.81
N LEU A 19 25.78 -28.44 -10.72
CA LEU A 19 26.85 -27.51 -10.39
C LEU A 19 26.31 -26.13 -10.06
N ASP A 20 26.96 -25.48 -9.10
CA ASP A 20 26.72 -24.05 -8.90
C ASP A 20 27.21 -23.24 -10.10
N PHE A 21 26.67 -22.04 -10.25
CA PHE A 21 26.97 -21.23 -11.42
C PHE A 21 28.46 -20.85 -11.52
N LYS A 22 29.17 -20.73 -10.40
CA LYS A 22 30.64 -20.54 -10.38
C LYS A 22 31.38 -21.69 -11.03
N SER A 23 30.98 -22.92 -10.68
CA SER A 23 31.63 -24.13 -11.14
C SER A 23 31.37 -24.31 -12.63
N ILE A 24 30.16 -23.97 -13.10
CA ILE A 24 29.85 -23.90 -14.54
C ILE A 24 30.78 -22.92 -15.25
N LEU A 25 30.91 -21.69 -14.75
CA LEU A 25 31.82 -20.69 -15.34
C LEU A 25 33.28 -21.18 -15.31
N THR A 26 33.71 -21.80 -14.22
CA THR A 26 35.07 -22.34 -14.06
C THR A 26 35.33 -23.45 -15.09
N LEU A 27 34.41 -24.41 -15.23
CA LEU A 27 34.49 -25.47 -16.24
C LEU A 27 34.59 -24.90 -17.65
N ARG A 28 33.78 -23.88 -17.97
CA ARG A 28 33.81 -23.17 -19.26
C ARG A 28 35.17 -22.54 -19.57
N HIS A 29 35.98 -22.23 -18.57
CA HIS A 29 37.33 -21.69 -18.76
C HIS A 29 38.41 -22.76 -18.95
N THR A 30 38.15 -24.04 -18.69
CA THR A 30 39.19 -25.08 -18.68
C THR A 30 39.64 -25.54 -20.07
N CYS A 31 38.71 -25.83 -21.01
CA CYS A 31 39.05 -26.22 -22.38
C CYS A 31 38.01 -25.75 -23.41
N HIS A 32 38.38 -25.80 -24.70
CA HIS A 32 37.51 -25.36 -25.79
C HIS A 32 36.25 -26.23 -25.96
N ASP A 33 36.36 -27.54 -25.79
CA ASP A 33 35.22 -28.46 -25.96
C ASP A 33 34.14 -28.20 -24.91
N LEU A 34 34.53 -28.13 -23.62
CA LEU A 34 33.60 -27.80 -22.54
C LEU A 34 33.02 -26.40 -22.68
N ARG A 35 33.81 -25.44 -23.16
CA ARG A 35 33.33 -24.08 -23.43
C ARG A 35 32.23 -24.07 -24.48
N ASN A 36 32.45 -24.74 -25.61
CA ASN A 36 31.49 -24.82 -26.70
C ASN A 36 30.23 -25.54 -26.23
N PHE A 37 30.39 -26.71 -25.60
CA PHE A 37 29.28 -27.48 -25.04
C PHE A 37 28.42 -26.66 -24.05
N ILE A 38 29.04 -25.97 -23.09
CA ILE A 38 28.32 -25.12 -22.12
C ILE A 38 27.62 -23.94 -22.82
N ASN A 39 28.25 -23.33 -23.83
CA ASN A 39 27.65 -22.25 -24.60
C ASN A 39 26.43 -22.71 -25.44
N ASP A 40 26.41 -23.97 -25.85
CA ASP A 40 25.30 -24.57 -26.61
C ASP A 40 24.16 -24.99 -25.68
N VAL A 41 24.48 -25.69 -24.58
CA VAL A 41 23.49 -26.15 -23.58
C VAL A 41 22.87 -24.98 -22.80
N LYS A 42 23.67 -23.94 -22.50
CA LYS A 42 23.29 -22.78 -21.67
C LYS A 42 22.56 -23.20 -20.39
N PRO A 43 23.24 -23.90 -19.47
CA PRO A 43 22.63 -24.31 -18.20
C PRO A 43 22.10 -23.07 -17.46
N ASN A 44 20.98 -23.21 -16.75
CA ASN A 44 20.35 -22.07 -16.09
C ASN A 44 21.30 -21.45 -15.05
N SER A 45 21.47 -20.13 -15.11
CA SER A 45 22.35 -19.42 -14.18
C SER A 45 21.79 -19.29 -12.77
N ASN A 46 20.47 -19.47 -12.58
CA ASN A 46 19.76 -19.26 -11.30
C ASN A 46 20.06 -17.92 -10.62
N VAL A 47 20.55 -16.92 -11.36
CA VAL A 47 20.85 -15.61 -10.81
C VAL A 47 19.53 -14.95 -10.43
N ARG A 48 19.45 -14.50 -9.18
CA ARG A 48 18.30 -13.80 -8.61
C ARG A 48 18.49 -12.30 -8.67
N SER A 49 19.71 -11.82 -8.46
CA SER A 49 19.99 -10.38 -8.44
C SER A 49 21.31 -10.06 -9.10
N ILE A 50 21.37 -8.94 -9.82
CA ILE A 50 22.58 -8.38 -10.42
C ILE A 50 22.71 -6.91 -10.02
N HIS A 51 23.90 -6.48 -9.64
CA HIS A 51 24.24 -5.09 -9.42
C HIS A 51 25.53 -4.74 -10.16
N ILE A 52 25.49 -3.69 -10.97
CA ILE A 52 26.61 -3.16 -11.74
C ILE A 52 26.93 -1.77 -11.16
N SER A 53 28.11 -1.61 -10.58
CA SER A 53 28.60 -0.31 -10.11
C SER A 53 29.71 0.19 -11.04
N ILE A 54 29.49 1.35 -11.65
CA ILE A 54 30.42 1.99 -12.57
C ILE A 54 31.16 3.08 -11.80
N GLU A 55 32.41 2.78 -11.43
CA GLU A 55 33.32 3.67 -10.72
C GLU A 55 34.13 4.50 -11.72
N THR A 56 34.94 5.43 -11.20
CA THR A 56 35.77 6.33 -12.04
C THR A 56 36.84 5.60 -12.84
N ASP A 57 37.33 4.46 -12.36
CA ASP A 57 38.46 3.70 -12.93
C ASP A 57 38.18 2.19 -13.03
N SER A 58 36.96 1.78 -12.69
CA SER A 58 36.61 0.38 -12.53
C SER A 58 35.13 0.10 -12.65
N ILE A 59 34.80 -1.17 -12.91
CA ILE A 59 33.42 -1.65 -12.85
C ILE A 59 33.37 -2.79 -11.85
N ASN A 60 32.39 -2.76 -10.95
CA ASN A 60 32.10 -3.84 -10.02
C ASN A 60 30.83 -4.55 -10.47
N LEU A 61 30.94 -5.84 -10.81
CA LEU A 61 29.80 -6.71 -11.05
C LEU A 61 29.57 -7.58 -9.82
N VAL A 62 28.41 -7.42 -9.20
CA VAL A 62 27.95 -8.25 -8.10
C VAL A 62 26.71 -9.00 -8.54
N PHE A 63 26.64 -10.30 -8.31
CA PHE A 63 25.41 -11.04 -8.54
C PHE A 63 25.19 -12.12 -7.50
N TYR A 64 23.94 -12.51 -7.31
CA TYR A 64 23.53 -13.52 -6.34
C TYR A 64 22.81 -14.65 -7.05
N ALA A 65 23.40 -15.85 -7.03
CA ALA A 65 22.78 -17.09 -7.45
C ALA A 65 22.56 -17.97 -6.21
N GLU A 66 23.26 -19.09 -6.08
CA GLU A 66 23.32 -19.88 -4.84
C GLU A 66 24.15 -19.16 -3.76
N VAL A 67 25.21 -18.48 -4.19
CA VAL A 67 26.07 -17.65 -3.34
C VAL A 67 26.30 -16.28 -3.98
N ARG A 68 26.82 -15.33 -3.19
CA ARG A 68 27.19 -14.00 -3.68
C ARG A 68 28.50 -14.07 -4.44
N PHE A 69 28.51 -13.51 -5.64
CA PHE A 69 29.69 -13.29 -6.45
C PHE A 69 29.96 -11.80 -6.58
N SER A 70 31.25 -11.45 -6.58
CA SER A 70 31.71 -10.08 -6.80
C SER A 70 32.97 -10.15 -7.62
N LYS A 71 33.01 -9.36 -8.70
CA LYS A 71 34.19 -9.22 -9.55
C LYS A 71 34.39 -7.75 -9.89
N THR A 72 35.60 -7.27 -9.62
CA THR A 72 36.04 -5.93 -9.96
C THR A 72 36.89 -6.00 -11.23
N TYR A 73 36.56 -5.17 -12.20
CA TYR A 73 37.26 -5.02 -13.47
C TYR A 73 38.03 -3.69 -13.43
N LYS A 74 39.37 -3.77 -13.55
CA LYS A 74 40.34 -2.66 -13.53
C LYS A 74 41.38 -2.89 -14.64
N GLU A 75 42.10 -1.84 -15.04
CA GLU A 75 43.21 -1.84 -16.02
C GLU A 75 42.84 -1.84 -17.52
N ASP A 76 43.83 -1.73 -18.41
CA ASP A 76 43.61 -1.72 -19.85
C ASP A 76 42.77 -2.94 -20.31
N THR A 77 41.71 -2.70 -21.09
CA THR A 77 40.72 -3.68 -21.58
C THR A 77 39.71 -4.22 -20.55
N PHE A 78 39.63 -3.68 -19.33
CA PHE A 78 38.69 -4.15 -18.31
C PHE A 78 37.22 -4.14 -18.78
N TYR A 79 36.86 -3.14 -19.62
CA TYR A 79 35.51 -2.95 -20.10
C TYR A 79 35.02 -4.10 -21.00
N GLU A 80 35.88 -4.55 -21.92
CA GLU A 80 35.55 -5.67 -22.82
C GLU A 80 35.40 -7.00 -22.06
N ARG A 81 36.24 -7.21 -21.04
CA ARG A 81 36.11 -8.38 -20.15
C ARG A 81 34.80 -8.34 -19.37
N PHE A 82 34.44 -7.18 -18.83
CA PHE A 82 33.17 -6.97 -18.15
C PHE A 82 31.97 -7.26 -19.07
N LEU A 83 31.95 -6.69 -20.27
CA LEU A 83 30.87 -6.91 -21.23
C LEU A 83 30.74 -8.38 -21.61
N THR A 84 31.86 -9.06 -21.84
CA THR A 84 31.90 -10.49 -22.16
C THR A 84 31.30 -11.32 -21.03
N ASP A 85 31.74 -11.09 -19.79
CA ASP A 85 31.26 -11.83 -18.62
C ASP A 85 29.77 -11.57 -18.37
N LEU A 86 29.32 -10.30 -18.45
CA LEU A 86 27.91 -9.94 -18.31
C LEU A 86 27.04 -10.57 -19.39
N ALA A 87 27.50 -10.58 -20.64
CA ALA A 87 26.80 -11.20 -21.76
C ALA A 87 26.61 -12.72 -21.53
N ILE A 88 27.65 -13.41 -21.05
CA ILE A 88 27.57 -14.83 -20.71
C ILE A 88 26.54 -15.06 -19.61
N ILE A 89 26.63 -14.30 -18.51
CA ILE A 89 25.74 -14.44 -17.35
C ILE A 89 24.27 -14.26 -17.77
N LEU A 90 23.98 -13.19 -18.50
CA LEU A 90 22.61 -12.92 -18.95
C LEU A 90 22.16 -13.91 -20.04
N SER A 91 23.06 -14.49 -20.83
CA SER A 91 22.69 -15.49 -21.84
C SER A 91 22.19 -16.81 -21.22
N PHE A 92 22.61 -17.11 -19.98
CA PHE A 92 22.20 -18.30 -19.24
C PHE A 92 20.97 -18.02 -18.35
N GLN A 93 20.57 -16.75 -18.23
CA GLN A 93 19.41 -16.34 -17.45
C GLN A 93 18.09 -16.67 -18.17
N ARG A 94 17.33 -17.62 -17.62
CA ARG A 94 15.99 -17.99 -18.12
C ARG A 94 14.85 -17.46 -17.25
N ALA A 95 15.02 -17.47 -15.93
CA ALA A 95 14.02 -16.98 -14.99
C ALA A 95 14.06 -15.44 -14.86
N PRO A 96 12.98 -14.77 -14.42
CA PRO A 96 13.02 -13.36 -14.06
C PRO A 96 14.04 -13.09 -12.93
N LEU A 97 14.78 -11.99 -13.02
CA LEU A 97 15.58 -11.49 -11.91
C LEU A 97 14.65 -10.89 -10.85
N VAL A 98 14.92 -11.17 -9.58
CA VAL A 98 14.27 -10.48 -8.45
C VAL A 98 14.66 -9.00 -8.46
N SER A 99 15.92 -8.69 -8.73
CA SER A 99 16.39 -7.30 -8.76
C SER A 99 17.55 -7.11 -9.74
N MET A 100 17.53 -6.01 -10.47
CA MET A 100 18.67 -5.53 -11.26
C MET A 100 18.98 -4.09 -10.87
N GLY A 101 20.23 -3.84 -10.52
CA GLY A 101 20.71 -2.51 -10.17
C GLY A 101 21.86 -2.06 -11.06
N ILE A 102 21.85 -0.80 -11.46
CA ILE A 102 22.97 -0.13 -12.13
C ILE A 102 23.22 1.17 -11.39
N SER A 103 24.46 1.42 -10.98
CA SER A 103 24.82 2.63 -10.24
C SER A 103 26.09 3.25 -10.79
N TYR A 104 26.04 4.55 -11.08
CA TYR A 104 27.24 5.35 -11.28
C TYR A 104 27.78 5.86 -9.94
N ASN A 105 29.10 5.91 -9.80
CA ASN A 105 29.72 6.66 -8.71
C ASN A 105 29.35 8.14 -8.81
N TYR A 106 29.08 8.81 -7.69
CA TYR A 106 28.72 10.24 -7.67
C TYR A 106 29.81 11.18 -8.22
N ARG A 107 31.07 10.73 -8.23
CA ARG A 107 32.23 11.40 -8.82
C ARG A 107 32.48 11.01 -10.28
N HIS A 108 31.69 10.09 -10.83
CA HIS A 108 31.86 9.66 -12.20
C HIS A 108 31.73 10.88 -13.11
N PRO A 109 32.76 11.19 -13.93
CA PRO A 109 32.68 12.30 -14.85
C PRO A 109 31.54 12.02 -15.83
N THR A 110 30.57 12.92 -15.91
CA THR A 110 29.43 12.81 -16.83
C THR A 110 29.85 12.81 -18.29
N ASP A 111 31.07 13.28 -18.57
CA ASP A 111 31.59 13.53 -19.91
C ASP A 111 32.53 12.40 -20.39
N GLN A 112 32.83 11.41 -19.54
CA GLN A 112 33.60 10.22 -19.92
C GLN A 112 32.62 9.06 -20.15
N PHE A 113 32.33 8.84 -21.42
CA PHE A 113 31.38 7.88 -22.00
C PHE A 113 31.74 6.41 -21.73
N ILE A 114 31.80 5.95 -20.48
CA ILE A 114 31.53 4.52 -20.23
C ILE A 114 30.01 4.38 -20.26
N SER A 115 29.48 4.18 -21.46
CA SER A 115 28.07 4.39 -21.75
C SER A 115 27.25 3.13 -21.45
N LEU A 116 26.17 3.30 -20.70
CA LEU A 116 25.08 2.31 -20.66
C LEU A 116 24.60 1.95 -22.07
N GLU A 117 24.82 2.83 -23.04
CA GLU A 117 24.67 2.57 -24.47
C GLU A 117 25.40 1.32 -24.95
N GLU A 118 26.64 1.04 -24.52
CA GLU A 118 27.36 -0.15 -24.98
C GLU A 118 26.80 -1.44 -24.34
N ILE A 119 26.40 -1.40 -23.07
CA ILE A 119 25.63 -2.47 -22.43
C ILE A 119 24.31 -2.70 -23.20
N SER A 120 23.64 -1.60 -23.56
CA SER A 120 22.42 -1.62 -24.35
C SER A 120 22.63 -2.27 -25.71
N ARG A 121 23.58 -1.74 -26.49
CA ARG A 121 23.85 -2.10 -27.88
C ARG A 121 24.39 -3.52 -28.01
N ARG A 122 25.32 -3.94 -27.15
CA ARG A 122 25.96 -5.26 -27.28
C ARG A 122 25.23 -6.37 -26.55
N ILE A 123 24.50 -6.05 -25.47
CA ILE A 123 23.92 -7.06 -24.58
C ILE A 123 22.41 -7.00 -24.61
N LEU A 124 21.79 -5.91 -24.16
CA LEU A 124 20.34 -5.88 -23.94
C LEU A 124 19.53 -5.94 -25.24
N LYS A 125 19.88 -5.13 -26.23
CA LYS A 125 19.23 -5.06 -27.55
C LYS A 125 19.42 -6.34 -28.38
N CYS A 126 20.52 -7.05 -28.16
CA CYS A 126 20.83 -8.31 -28.84
C CYS A 126 20.05 -9.50 -28.29
N ARG A 127 19.34 -9.35 -27.17
CA ARG A 127 18.56 -10.46 -26.60
C ARG A 127 17.35 -10.77 -27.49
N PRO A 128 17.02 -12.05 -27.68
CA PRO A 128 15.82 -12.44 -28.44
C PRO A 128 14.52 -12.02 -27.75
N ARG A 129 14.57 -11.79 -26.42
CA ARG A 129 13.46 -11.30 -25.60
C ARG A 129 13.99 -10.31 -24.55
N PRO A 130 13.22 -9.26 -24.20
CA PRO A 130 13.55 -8.36 -23.10
C PRO A 130 13.85 -9.13 -21.81
N LEU A 131 14.77 -8.60 -21.01
CA LEU A 131 15.11 -9.21 -19.72
C LEU A 131 13.96 -8.96 -18.73
N SER A 132 13.44 -10.02 -18.12
CA SER A 132 12.43 -9.89 -17.07
C SER A 132 13.10 -9.60 -15.73
N VAL A 133 12.72 -8.51 -15.08
CA VAL A 133 13.26 -8.05 -13.79
C VAL A 133 12.09 -7.57 -12.92
N ASN A 134 11.91 -8.06 -11.70
CA ASN A 134 10.81 -7.62 -10.84
C ASN A 134 11.03 -6.19 -10.34
N HIS A 135 12.28 -5.83 -10.04
CA HIS A 135 12.66 -4.53 -9.50
C HIS A 135 13.92 -4.00 -10.19
N LEU A 136 13.77 -2.89 -10.93
CA LEU A 136 14.86 -2.21 -11.62
C LEU A 136 15.28 -0.97 -10.82
N ARG A 137 16.55 -0.91 -10.40
CA ARG A 137 17.15 0.23 -9.71
C ARG A 137 18.21 0.88 -10.60
N LEU A 138 18.07 2.17 -10.86
CA LEU A 138 19.01 2.97 -11.63
C LEU A 138 19.52 4.14 -10.77
N GLU A 139 20.83 4.23 -10.55
CA GLU A 139 21.47 5.41 -9.99
C GLU A 139 22.27 6.10 -11.09
N ILE A 140 21.64 7.09 -11.72
CA ILE A 140 21.98 7.65 -13.04
C ILE A 140 21.85 9.18 -13.04
N PHE A 141 22.28 9.85 -14.11
CA PHE A 141 22.34 11.32 -14.15
C PHE A 141 21.36 12.00 -15.09
N ASN A 142 20.90 11.31 -16.15
CA ASN A 142 20.08 11.89 -17.21
C ASN A 142 19.09 10.88 -17.78
N GLN A 143 18.26 11.30 -18.73
CA GLN A 143 17.23 10.45 -19.31
C GLN A 143 17.79 9.41 -20.28
N GLU A 144 18.90 9.73 -20.96
CA GLU A 144 19.57 8.86 -21.91
C GLU A 144 19.97 7.54 -21.25
N ASP A 145 20.51 7.60 -20.04
CA ASP A 145 20.84 6.43 -19.22
C ASP A 145 19.62 5.52 -18.98
N VAL A 146 18.45 6.11 -18.73
CA VAL A 146 17.19 5.36 -18.58
C VAL A 146 16.80 4.72 -19.90
N ILE A 147 16.90 5.45 -21.02
CA ILE A 147 16.56 4.98 -22.36
C ILE A 147 17.48 3.86 -22.83
N PHE A 148 18.75 3.85 -22.43
CA PHE A 148 19.66 2.76 -22.78
C PHE A 148 19.28 1.44 -22.09
N VAL A 149 18.52 1.47 -21.00
CA VAL A 149 18.23 0.30 -20.18
C VAL A 149 16.75 -0.10 -20.24
N LEU A 150 15.85 0.81 -19.87
CA LEU A 150 14.44 0.52 -19.62
C LEU A 150 13.70 -0.12 -20.82
N PRO A 151 13.86 0.30 -22.08
CA PRO A 151 13.15 -0.28 -23.23
C PRO A 151 13.41 -1.78 -23.45
N PHE A 152 14.52 -2.30 -22.91
CA PHE A 152 14.95 -3.69 -23.08
C PHE A 152 14.70 -4.54 -21.83
N ILE A 153 14.04 -3.98 -20.82
CA ILE A 153 13.73 -4.64 -19.55
C ILE A 153 12.22 -4.64 -19.31
N LYS A 154 11.64 -5.82 -19.11
CA LYS A 154 10.28 -5.95 -18.60
C LYS A 154 10.32 -5.88 -17.07
N THR A 155 9.74 -4.83 -16.49
CA THR A 155 9.70 -4.62 -15.03
C THR A 155 8.35 -4.10 -14.55
N GLU A 156 8.01 -4.41 -13.29
CA GLU A 156 6.84 -3.84 -12.61
C GLU A 156 7.22 -2.67 -11.69
N LYS A 157 8.49 -2.56 -11.28
CA LYS A 157 8.98 -1.54 -10.34
C LYS A 157 10.21 -0.84 -10.91
N ILE A 158 10.14 0.48 -11.01
CA ILE A 158 11.21 1.34 -11.55
C ILE A 158 11.65 2.30 -10.46
N HIS A 159 12.91 2.21 -10.05
CA HIS A 159 13.47 3.13 -9.05
C HIS A 159 14.65 3.87 -9.66
N ILE A 160 14.63 5.20 -9.59
CA ILE A 160 15.65 6.09 -10.15
C ILE A 160 16.19 6.99 -9.04
N PHE A 161 17.51 7.06 -8.91
CA PHE A 161 18.18 7.87 -7.91
C PHE A 161 19.27 8.72 -8.54
N ASN A 162 19.45 9.95 -8.06
CA ASN A 162 20.65 10.72 -8.38
C ASN A 162 21.81 10.27 -7.48
N PRO A 163 22.92 9.75 -8.03
CA PRO A 163 24.09 9.36 -7.26
C PRO A 163 24.67 10.50 -6.39
N LYS A 164 24.59 11.75 -6.85
CA LYS A 164 25.09 12.93 -6.14
C LYS A 164 24.25 13.29 -4.92
N ARG A 165 23.06 12.69 -4.76
CA ARG A 165 22.09 13.01 -3.69
C ARG A 165 21.77 14.50 -3.61
N LYS A 166 21.74 15.17 -4.77
CA LYS A 166 21.28 16.55 -4.94
C LYS A 166 19.84 16.54 -5.46
N HIS A 167 19.22 17.69 -5.66
CA HIS A 167 17.88 17.80 -6.26
C HIS A 167 17.97 18.39 -7.68
N ASP A 168 18.92 17.87 -8.46
CA ASP A 168 19.09 18.27 -9.87
C ASP A 168 17.79 17.97 -10.65
N VAL A 169 17.59 18.67 -11.77
CA VAL A 169 16.43 18.41 -12.62
C VAL A 169 16.67 17.14 -13.44
N LEU A 170 15.70 16.22 -13.45
CA LEU A 170 15.69 15.06 -14.34
C LEU A 170 14.55 15.24 -15.34
N GLU A 171 14.90 15.45 -16.60
CA GLU A 171 13.94 15.41 -17.70
C GLU A 171 13.62 13.95 -18.04
N LEU A 172 12.38 13.65 -18.41
CA LEU A 172 11.87 12.31 -18.70
C LEU A 172 10.93 12.31 -19.92
N ASN A 173 10.95 13.37 -20.75
CA ASN A 173 10.04 13.58 -21.87
C ASN A 173 10.03 12.41 -22.89
N GLU A 174 11.15 11.72 -23.10
CA GLU A 174 11.17 10.52 -23.93
C GLU A 174 10.89 9.23 -23.13
N VAL A 175 11.28 9.19 -21.86
CA VAL A 175 11.09 8.02 -20.99
C VAL A 175 9.61 7.74 -20.74
N VAL A 176 8.79 8.77 -20.48
CA VAL A 176 7.35 8.61 -20.21
C VAL A 176 6.57 8.03 -21.40
N LYS A 177 7.15 8.05 -22.60
CA LYS A 177 6.54 7.51 -23.82
C LYS A 177 6.69 5.98 -23.93
N LEU A 178 7.64 5.40 -23.22
CA LEU A 178 7.98 3.98 -23.29
C LEU A 178 6.84 3.09 -22.79
N ASP A 179 6.67 1.94 -23.42
CA ASP A 179 5.66 0.96 -23.00
C ASP A 179 5.93 0.41 -21.61
N GLN A 180 7.21 0.23 -21.26
CA GLN A 180 7.65 -0.25 -19.95
C GLN A 180 7.30 0.74 -18.84
N TRP A 181 7.38 2.05 -19.14
CA TRP A 181 6.94 3.09 -18.20
C TRP A 181 5.43 2.99 -17.94
N LYS A 182 4.64 2.88 -19.01
CA LYS A 182 3.16 2.82 -18.94
C LYS A 182 2.61 1.53 -18.30
N GLN A 183 3.39 0.44 -18.35
CA GLN A 183 2.98 -0.88 -17.81
C GLN A 183 3.46 -1.13 -16.38
N ALA A 184 4.42 -0.36 -15.89
CA ALA A 184 4.94 -0.51 -14.53
C ALA A 184 3.91 -0.03 -13.49
N LYS A 185 3.98 -0.62 -12.30
CA LYS A 185 3.06 -0.38 -11.18
C LYS A 185 3.67 0.53 -10.11
N GLU A 186 4.99 0.58 -10.00
CA GLU A 186 5.66 1.37 -8.98
C GLU A 186 6.77 2.22 -9.60
N ILE A 187 6.79 3.50 -9.21
CA ILE A 187 7.83 4.46 -9.58
C ILE A 187 8.35 5.16 -8.31
N ASP A 188 9.66 5.11 -8.10
CA ASP A 188 10.33 5.80 -7.00
C ASP A 188 11.52 6.60 -7.55
N ILE A 189 11.35 7.91 -7.67
CA ILE A 189 12.38 8.84 -8.14
C ILE A 189 12.83 9.69 -6.95
N ARG A 190 14.07 9.48 -6.50
CA ARG A 190 14.64 10.24 -5.37
C ARG A 190 15.85 11.05 -5.78
N ASN A 191 16.06 12.14 -5.04
CA ASN A 191 17.17 13.06 -5.28
C ASN A 191 17.12 13.64 -6.71
N PHE A 192 15.93 13.84 -7.25
CA PHE A 192 15.72 14.49 -8.52
C PHE A 192 14.46 15.32 -8.43
N THR A 193 14.47 16.49 -9.06
CA THR A 193 13.27 17.26 -9.32
C THR A 193 12.77 16.89 -10.70
N ILE A 194 11.56 16.34 -10.81
CA ILE A 194 10.90 16.10 -12.10
C ILE A 194 10.18 17.37 -12.58
N VAL A 195 10.04 17.51 -13.89
CA VAL A 195 9.34 18.65 -14.53
C VAL A 195 8.11 18.22 -15.34
N GLU A 196 7.93 16.91 -15.51
CA GLU A 196 6.86 16.31 -16.27
C GLU A 196 5.52 16.47 -15.56
N SER A 197 4.45 16.53 -16.36
CA SER A 197 3.09 16.50 -15.84
C SER A 197 2.83 15.21 -15.06
N LEU A 198 2.21 15.32 -13.89
CA LEU A 198 1.75 14.20 -13.09
C LEU A 198 0.75 13.28 -13.82
N ASN A 199 0.15 13.73 -14.94
CA ASN A 199 -0.64 12.88 -15.82
C ASN A 199 0.13 11.65 -16.31
N HIS A 200 1.44 11.79 -16.53
CA HIS A 200 2.32 10.68 -16.97
C HIS A 200 2.60 9.65 -15.86
N PHE A 201 2.11 9.88 -14.64
CA PHE A 201 2.33 9.02 -13.48
C PHE A 201 1.03 8.33 -13.02
N LEU A 202 -0.10 8.59 -13.69
CA LEU A 202 -1.41 8.03 -13.29
C LEU A 202 -1.52 6.52 -13.50
N ASN A 203 -0.63 5.88 -14.26
CA ASN A 203 -0.61 4.43 -14.45
C ASN A 203 0.00 3.66 -13.27
N PHE A 204 0.78 4.32 -12.40
CA PHE A 204 1.42 3.66 -11.26
C PHE A 204 0.47 3.59 -10.06
N ASP A 205 0.52 2.48 -9.31
CA ASP A 205 -0.16 2.32 -8.03
C ASP A 205 0.62 3.05 -6.91
N ASP A 206 1.94 2.92 -6.92
CA ASP A 206 2.84 3.51 -5.93
C ASP A 206 3.76 4.54 -6.58
N ILE A 207 3.76 5.75 -6.03
CA ILE A 207 4.47 6.91 -6.60
C ILE A 207 5.28 7.58 -5.49
N PHE A 208 6.58 7.72 -5.72
CA PHE A 208 7.42 8.66 -4.99
C PHE A 208 8.15 9.54 -5.99
N VAL A 209 7.88 10.85 -5.98
CA VAL A 209 8.56 11.84 -6.82
C VAL A 209 8.75 13.16 -6.08
N GLN A 210 9.65 14.00 -6.57
CA GLN A 210 9.80 15.37 -6.09
C GLN A 210 9.61 16.38 -7.24
N MET A 211 8.85 17.44 -6.98
CA MET A 211 8.58 18.53 -7.92
C MET A 211 8.97 19.87 -7.28
N ARG A 212 9.17 20.94 -8.06
CA ARG A 212 9.32 22.27 -7.46
C ARG A 212 7.99 22.81 -6.96
N THR A 213 6.99 22.79 -7.82
CA THR A 213 5.71 23.43 -7.58
C THR A 213 4.58 22.46 -7.88
N ILE A 214 3.63 22.36 -6.96
CA ILE A 214 2.35 21.69 -7.19
C ILE A 214 1.19 22.67 -7.03
N PHE A 215 0.07 22.36 -7.69
CA PHE A 215 -1.15 23.15 -7.65
C PHE A 215 -2.27 22.36 -7.00
N LEU A 216 -3.34 23.03 -6.58
CA LEU A 216 -4.52 22.38 -5.99
C LEU A 216 -5.12 21.30 -6.91
N GLY A 217 -5.10 21.52 -8.23
CA GLY A 217 -5.55 20.52 -9.20
C GLY A 217 -4.74 19.22 -9.18
N HIS A 218 -3.45 19.28 -8.81
CA HIS A 218 -2.65 18.06 -8.62
C HIS A 218 -3.10 17.28 -7.38
N VAL A 219 -3.43 17.98 -6.28
CA VAL A 219 -3.95 17.36 -5.06
C VAL A 219 -5.28 16.65 -5.36
N ASP A 220 -6.17 17.33 -6.08
CA ASP A 220 -7.46 16.80 -6.51
C ASP A 220 -7.30 15.56 -7.39
N MET A 221 -6.38 15.62 -8.36
CA MET A 221 -6.08 14.52 -9.26
C MET A 221 -5.55 13.28 -8.52
N MET A 222 -4.64 13.45 -7.54
CA MET A 222 -4.13 12.34 -6.74
C MET A 222 -5.22 11.75 -5.82
N LYS A 223 -6.07 12.61 -5.24
CA LYS A 223 -7.25 12.18 -4.48
C LYS A 223 -8.17 11.32 -5.34
N ASP A 224 -8.56 11.80 -6.51
CA ASP A 224 -9.51 11.12 -7.39
C ASP A 224 -8.98 9.78 -7.88
N LYS A 225 -7.68 9.70 -8.20
CA LYS A 225 -7.00 8.44 -8.50
C LYS A 225 -7.18 7.42 -7.36
N CYS A 226 -6.87 7.78 -6.13
CA CYS A 226 -7.02 6.85 -4.99
C CYS A 226 -8.48 6.50 -4.67
N LEU A 227 -9.44 7.38 -4.99
CA LEU A 227 -10.87 7.08 -4.83
C LEU A 227 -11.38 6.07 -5.87
N GLN A 228 -10.84 6.11 -7.10
CA GLN A 228 -11.24 5.21 -8.19
C GLN A 228 -10.65 3.81 -8.06
N PHE A 229 -9.39 3.71 -7.63
CA PHE A 229 -8.67 2.44 -7.52
C PHE A 229 -8.60 2.05 -6.04
N SER A 230 -9.44 1.11 -5.60
CA SER A 230 -9.56 0.65 -4.20
C SER A 230 -8.35 -0.15 -3.69
N THR A 231 -7.17 0.03 -4.28
CA THR A 231 -5.94 -0.70 -3.95
C THR A 231 -5.12 0.06 -2.90
N THR A 232 -4.15 -0.61 -2.29
CA THR A 232 -3.19 -0.07 -1.32
C THR A 232 -2.16 0.86 -1.98
N SER A 233 -2.62 1.80 -2.81
CA SER A 233 -1.77 2.79 -3.48
C SER A 233 -1.20 3.78 -2.46
N SER A 234 0.12 3.97 -2.48
CA SER A 234 0.81 5.01 -1.71
C SER A 234 1.43 6.04 -2.64
N ILE A 235 0.85 7.24 -2.65
CA ILE A 235 1.36 8.38 -3.42
C ILE A 235 2.07 9.34 -2.48
N ARG A 236 3.31 9.67 -2.81
CA ARG A 236 4.13 10.66 -2.13
C ARG A 236 4.76 11.60 -3.14
N ILE A 237 4.41 12.88 -3.02
CA ILE A 237 4.97 13.95 -3.84
C ILE A 237 5.63 14.94 -2.90
N GLU A 238 6.95 15.01 -2.94
CA GLU A 238 7.71 16.06 -2.26
C GLU A 238 7.71 17.32 -3.13
N PHE A 239 7.61 18.48 -2.52
CA PHE A 239 7.55 19.75 -3.25
C PHE A 239 8.28 20.87 -2.52
N ASP A 240 8.60 21.97 -3.22
CA ASP A 240 9.11 23.19 -2.58
C ASP A 240 7.96 24.15 -2.27
N GLU A 241 7.00 24.26 -3.20
CA GLU A 241 5.84 25.15 -3.11
C GLU A 241 4.53 24.45 -3.48
N LEU A 242 3.48 24.70 -2.69
CA LEU A 242 2.09 24.39 -3.03
C LEU A 242 1.34 25.71 -3.23
N VAL A 243 0.97 26.00 -4.47
CA VAL A 243 0.27 27.23 -4.86
C VAL A 243 -1.16 27.21 -4.32
N ASP A 244 -1.62 28.36 -3.83
CA ASP A 244 -2.96 28.56 -3.26
C ASP A 244 -3.31 27.60 -2.12
N ARG A 245 -2.33 27.20 -1.30
CA ARG A 245 -2.51 26.27 -0.17
C ARG A 245 -3.68 26.64 0.77
N ASN A 246 -3.96 27.92 0.94
CA ASN A 246 -5.07 28.43 1.76
C ASN A 246 -6.45 27.98 1.25
N ARG A 247 -6.58 27.58 -0.01
CA ARG A 247 -7.82 27.16 -0.66
C ARG A 247 -7.99 25.63 -0.72
N LEU A 248 -7.14 24.87 -0.03
CA LEU A 248 -7.23 23.40 0.01
C LEU A 248 -8.60 22.88 0.47
N GLU A 249 -9.25 23.56 1.40
CA GLU A 249 -10.58 23.16 1.89
C GLU A 249 -11.67 23.32 0.83
N GLU A 250 -11.47 24.17 -0.19
CA GLU A 250 -12.38 24.27 -1.34
C GLU A 250 -12.35 23.00 -2.20
N VAL A 251 -11.21 22.29 -2.23
CA VAL A 251 -10.95 21.12 -3.08
C VAL A 251 -11.16 19.79 -2.32
N LEU A 252 -10.73 19.74 -1.07
CA LEU A 252 -10.80 18.54 -0.23
C LEU A 252 -12.03 18.50 0.67
N GLY A 253 -12.75 19.62 0.80
CA GLY A 253 -13.78 19.80 1.80
C GLY A 253 -13.22 20.09 3.19
N PRO A 254 -14.12 20.27 4.18
CA PRO A 254 -13.73 20.55 5.54
C PRO A 254 -12.99 19.36 6.16
N LYS A 255 -12.00 19.65 7.01
CA LYS A 255 -11.33 18.62 7.80
C LYS A 255 -12.27 17.99 8.82
N LEU A 256 -11.97 16.75 9.19
CA LEU A 256 -12.64 16.10 10.29
C LEU A 256 -12.24 16.78 11.62
N PRO A 257 -13.18 16.96 12.57
CA PRO A 257 -12.86 17.46 13.89
C PRO A 257 -11.78 16.60 14.54
N ASN A 258 -10.72 17.23 15.05
CA ASN A 258 -9.57 16.58 15.70
C ASN A 258 -8.67 15.72 14.78
N SER A 259 -8.76 15.83 13.44
CA SER A 259 -7.81 15.16 12.52
C SER A 259 -6.51 15.94 12.27
N GLY A 260 -6.32 17.06 12.98
CA GLY A 260 -5.12 17.89 12.87
C GLY A 260 -4.91 18.46 11.48
N LYS A 261 -3.82 18.05 10.81
CA LYS A 261 -3.46 18.50 9.46
C LYS A 261 -3.98 17.58 8.34
N ASN A 262 -4.66 16.50 8.69
CA ASN A 262 -4.96 15.42 7.75
C ASN A 262 -6.44 15.44 7.33
N TRP A 263 -6.68 15.16 6.06
CA TRP A 263 -8.01 14.90 5.51
C TRP A 263 -8.20 13.39 5.39
N PHE A 264 -9.42 12.93 5.64
CA PHE A 264 -9.81 11.57 5.31
C PHE A 264 -11.15 11.61 4.59
N ILE A 265 -11.17 11.03 3.40
CA ILE A 265 -12.31 11.04 2.51
C ILE A 265 -12.79 9.61 2.36
N PRO A 266 -13.97 9.27 2.90
CA PRO A 266 -14.46 7.90 2.85
C PRO A 266 -14.87 7.50 1.44
N ILE A 267 -14.55 6.27 1.04
CA ILE A 267 -15.08 5.68 -0.20
C ILE A 267 -16.48 5.13 0.10
N LYS A 268 -17.49 5.56 -0.68
CA LYS A 268 -18.88 5.17 -0.46
C LYS A 268 -19.05 3.65 -0.48
N ASN A 269 -19.79 3.12 0.49
CA ASN A 269 -20.03 1.68 0.67
C ASN A 269 -18.76 0.83 0.81
N SER A 270 -17.62 1.46 1.10
CA SER A 270 -16.34 0.81 1.31
C SER A 270 -15.88 1.03 2.73
N GLU A 271 -15.04 0.12 3.17
CA GLU A 271 -14.39 0.17 4.47
C GLU A 271 -13.05 0.93 4.43
N PHE A 272 -12.63 1.33 3.23
CA PHE A 272 -11.45 2.12 2.93
C PHE A 272 -11.81 3.60 2.73
N GLY A 273 -10.83 4.47 2.94
CA GLY A 273 -10.90 5.85 2.50
C GLY A 273 -9.52 6.38 2.15
N VAL A 274 -9.52 7.56 1.57
CA VAL A 274 -8.32 8.24 1.12
C VAL A 274 -7.88 9.22 2.19
N SER A 275 -6.72 8.96 2.79
CA SER A 275 -6.06 9.88 3.69
C SER A 275 -5.15 10.80 2.89
N ILE A 276 -5.24 12.10 3.15
CA ILE A 276 -4.42 13.13 2.53
C ILE A 276 -3.73 13.91 3.64
N ASP A 277 -2.40 13.87 3.61
CA ASP A 277 -1.53 14.52 4.58
C ASP A 277 -0.60 15.49 3.85
N LEU A 278 -0.44 16.69 4.44
CA LEU A 278 0.45 17.74 3.99
C LEU A 278 1.42 18.14 5.12
N LEU A 279 2.43 17.31 5.35
CA LEU A 279 3.49 17.52 6.32
C LEU A 279 4.84 17.76 5.64
N ASN A 280 5.62 18.71 6.17
CA ASN A 280 7.01 18.96 5.76
C ASN A 280 7.22 19.04 4.24
N LEU A 281 6.37 19.82 3.56
CA LEU A 281 6.40 19.98 2.09
C LEU A 281 6.28 18.65 1.32
N THR A 282 5.53 17.72 1.88
CA THR A 282 5.19 16.44 1.25
C THR A 282 3.68 16.31 1.18
N LEU A 283 3.16 16.02 -0.01
CA LEU A 283 1.80 15.54 -0.21
C LEU A 283 1.85 14.03 -0.12
N ARG A 284 1.15 13.46 0.85
CA ARG A 284 0.94 12.03 0.96
C ARG A 284 -0.54 11.75 0.73
N VAL A 285 -0.84 10.88 -0.24
CA VAL A 285 -2.19 10.37 -0.49
C VAL A 285 -2.12 8.86 -0.38
N THR A 286 -2.84 8.29 0.59
CA THR A 286 -2.86 6.84 0.82
C THR A 286 -4.27 6.34 0.93
N CYS A 287 -4.54 5.19 0.31
CA CYS A 287 -5.79 4.47 0.50
C CYS A 287 -5.58 3.40 1.57
N HIS A 288 -6.29 3.52 2.69
CA HIS A 288 -6.23 2.54 3.77
C HIS A 288 -7.56 2.43 4.51
N ALA A 289 -7.68 1.37 5.32
CA ALA A 289 -8.85 1.18 6.15
C ALA A 289 -8.99 2.36 7.11
N PHE A 290 -10.20 2.87 7.29
CA PHE A 290 -10.44 3.98 8.23
C PHE A 290 -9.96 3.68 9.66
N TYR A 291 -10.01 2.41 10.07
CA TYR A 291 -9.51 1.98 11.37
C TYR A 291 -8.01 2.28 11.55
N ASP A 292 -7.20 2.10 10.51
CA ASP A 292 -5.77 2.39 10.54
C ASP A 292 -5.53 3.91 10.70
N PHE A 293 -6.29 4.73 9.96
CA PHE A 293 -6.29 6.20 10.09
C PHE A 293 -6.62 6.66 11.52
N ILE A 294 -7.64 6.07 12.13
CA ILE A 294 -8.06 6.41 13.48
C ILE A 294 -7.03 5.99 14.52
N ASN A 295 -6.39 4.83 14.34
CA ASN A 295 -5.27 4.42 15.19
C ASN A 295 -4.05 5.34 15.04
N GLU A 296 -3.75 5.83 13.84
CA GLU A 296 -2.64 6.78 13.61
C GLU A 296 -2.89 8.12 14.33
N ILE A 297 -4.11 8.65 14.26
CA ILE A 297 -4.45 9.95 14.86
C ILE A 297 -4.77 9.83 16.36
N LYS A 298 -5.33 8.68 16.79
CA LYS A 298 -5.73 8.38 18.17
C LYS A 298 -5.45 6.91 18.51
N PRO A 299 -4.19 6.54 18.86
CA PRO A 299 -3.78 5.15 19.13
C PRO A 299 -4.52 4.46 20.29
N SER A 300 -5.27 5.21 21.10
CA SER A 300 -6.03 4.72 22.26
C SER A 300 -7.55 4.63 22.00
N SER A 301 -7.98 4.78 20.75
CA SER A 301 -9.40 4.77 20.35
C SER A 301 -9.95 3.38 19.99
N ASN A 302 -9.44 2.32 20.63
CA ASN A 302 -10.25 1.12 20.81
C ASN A 302 -11.44 1.51 21.70
N ILE A 303 -12.51 1.98 21.07
CA ILE A 303 -13.76 2.32 21.76
C ILE A 303 -14.39 1.00 22.20
N GLN A 304 -13.87 0.46 23.30
CA GLN A 304 -14.40 -0.73 23.95
C GLN A 304 -15.70 -0.39 24.68
N LYS A 305 -15.87 0.86 25.10
CA LYS A 305 -17.06 1.39 25.76
C LYS A 305 -17.54 2.65 25.06
N LEU A 306 -18.79 2.65 24.61
CA LEU A 306 -19.41 3.74 23.87
C LEU A 306 -20.68 4.13 24.62
N GLU A 307 -20.65 5.27 25.30
CA GLU A 307 -21.78 5.76 26.10
C GLU A 307 -22.34 7.03 25.46
N PHE A 308 -23.64 7.01 25.18
CA PHE A 308 -24.39 8.16 24.67
C PHE A 308 -25.05 8.84 25.83
N ALA A 309 -24.78 10.13 26.05
CA ALA A 309 -25.58 10.96 26.93
C ALA A 309 -25.84 12.32 26.26
N PHE A 310 -27.00 12.91 26.49
CA PHE A 310 -27.45 14.10 25.78
C PHE A 310 -27.68 15.26 26.76
N GLU A 311 -26.81 16.27 26.74
CA GLU A 311 -27.03 17.55 27.42
C GLU A 311 -27.02 18.71 26.40
N SER A 312 -28.01 19.60 26.51
CA SER A 312 -27.95 20.98 26.03
C SER A 312 -27.50 21.17 24.56
N ASN A 313 -28.26 20.60 23.61
CA ASN A 313 -28.12 20.79 22.15
C ASN A 313 -26.87 20.20 21.47
N ARG A 314 -26.10 19.30 22.10
CA ARG A 314 -24.98 18.60 21.43
C ARG A 314 -25.04 17.08 21.67
N PHE A 315 -24.62 16.30 20.66
CA PHE A 315 -24.28 14.89 20.85
C PHE A 315 -23.01 14.83 21.72
N LEU A 316 -23.08 14.21 22.90
CA LEU A 316 -21.89 13.92 23.70
C LEU A 316 -21.61 12.41 23.60
N LEU A 317 -20.47 12.08 23.00
CA LEU A 317 -19.92 10.74 23.04
C LEU A 317 -19.02 10.66 24.29
N PHE A 318 -19.40 9.82 25.26
CA PHE A 318 -18.53 9.49 26.38
C PHE A 318 -17.70 8.27 26.02
N SER A 319 -16.54 8.50 25.39
CA SER A 319 -15.42 7.55 25.47
C SER A 319 -14.67 7.88 26.76
N MET A 320 -14.44 6.92 27.66
CA MET A 320 -13.80 7.10 28.98
C MET A 320 -12.36 7.65 28.90
N ARG A 321 -12.18 8.89 28.45
CA ARG A 321 -11.02 9.74 28.69
C ARG A 321 -11.13 11.21 28.27
N ARG A 322 -12.25 11.72 27.72
CA ARG A 322 -12.50 13.18 27.57
C ARG A 322 -13.95 13.48 27.21
N HIS A 323 -14.52 14.48 27.87
CA HIS A 323 -15.73 15.19 27.42
C HIS A 323 -15.41 15.97 26.12
N ASP A 324 -15.21 15.26 25.01
CA ASP A 324 -15.14 15.91 23.71
C ASP A 324 -16.52 15.80 23.06
N SER A 325 -17.16 16.96 22.81
CA SER A 325 -18.34 17.03 21.96
C SER A 325 -17.93 16.64 20.54
N CYS A 326 -17.97 15.34 20.26
CA CYS A 326 -17.58 14.80 18.97
C CYS A 326 -18.75 15.01 18.01
N GLY A 327 -18.68 16.05 17.18
CA GLY A 327 -19.65 16.30 16.10
C GLY A 327 -19.64 15.24 14.98
N ASN A 328 -19.20 14.01 15.25
CA ASN A 328 -18.91 13.00 14.22
C ASN A 328 -19.26 11.56 14.65
N LEU A 329 -20.32 11.41 15.45
CA LEU A 329 -20.86 10.10 15.80
C LEU A 329 -21.23 9.27 14.57
N GLU A 330 -21.84 9.91 13.57
CA GLU A 330 -22.19 9.31 12.28
C GLU A 330 -20.98 8.67 11.62
N PHE A 331 -19.90 9.43 11.58
CA PHE A 331 -18.66 9.05 10.96
C PHE A 331 -17.99 7.88 11.71
N ILE A 332 -17.88 7.94 13.05
CA ILE A 332 -17.31 6.85 13.86
C ILE A 332 -18.12 5.56 13.70
N LEU A 333 -19.45 5.64 13.82
CA LEU A 333 -20.32 4.47 13.69
C LEU A 333 -20.31 3.90 12.27
N SER A 334 -20.20 4.72 11.23
CA SER A 334 -20.20 4.24 9.84
C SER A 334 -19.00 3.34 9.49
N PHE A 335 -17.88 3.47 10.20
CA PHE A 335 -16.64 2.75 9.92
C PHE A 335 -16.15 1.84 11.07
N GLN A 336 -16.90 1.72 12.17
CA GLN A 336 -16.54 0.85 13.31
C GLN A 336 -16.57 -0.64 12.92
N ARG A 337 -15.41 -1.31 12.98
CA ARG A 337 -15.25 -2.74 12.63
C ARG A 337 -15.00 -3.67 13.81
N THR A 338 -14.32 -3.20 14.85
CA THR A 338 -14.04 -4.02 16.03
C THR A 338 -15.30 -4.10 16.88
N THR A 339 -15.52 -5.27 17.48
CA THR A 339 -16.65 -5.47 18.37
C THR A 339 -16.61 -4.45 19.49
N ILE A 340 -17.66 -3.62 19.56
CA ILE A 340 -17.86 -2.72 20.69
C ILE A 340 -18.17 -3.61 21.89
N HIS A 341 -17.30 -3.59 22.90
CA HIS A 341 -17.48 -4.46 24.06
C HIS A 341 -18.72 -4.05 24.87
N PHE A 342 -18.99 -2.75 24.96
CA PHE A 342 -20.13 -2.18 25.67
C PHE A 342 -20.65 -0.94 24.94
N LEU A 343 -21.92 -0.97 24.53
CA LEU A 343 -22.66 0.13 23.90
C LEU A 343 -23.78 0.53 24.86
N ASP A 344 -23.79 1.78 25.33
CA ASP A 344 -24.76 2.28 26.32
C ASP A 344 -25.50 3.50 25.77
N ILE A 345 -26.79 3.38 25.55
CA ILE A 345 -27.65 4.43 25.00
C ILE A 345 -28.47 5.03 26.14
N ILE A 346 -28.07 6.21 26.62
CA ILE A 346 -28.83 6.96 27.64
C ILE A 346 -29.65 8.03 26.92
N CYS A 347 -30.95 8.09 27.18
CA CYS A 347 -31.88 8.92 26.40
C CYS A 347 -32.80 9.75 27.29
N GLN A 348 -32.75 11.08 27.15
CA GLN A 348 -33.70 11.98 27.79
C GLN A 348 -35.02 12.04 27.00
N TYR A 349 -36.17 11.92 27.69
CA TYR A 349 -37.51 11.86 27.10
C TYR A 349 -37.78 12.93 26.02
N LYS A 350 -37.33 14.16 26.23
CA LYS A 350 -37.59 15.30 25.33
C LYS A 350 -37.00 15.16 23.92
N ARG A 351 -36.04 14.24 23.70
CA ARG A 351 -35.34 14.08 22.39
C ARG A 351 -35.35 12.65 21.85
N ARG A 352 -36.20 11.79 22.42
CA ARG A 352 -36.34 10.38 22.05
C ARG A 352 -36.35 10.14 20.53
N ASN A 353 -37.33 10.73 19.83
CA ASN A 353 -37.54 10.43 18.41
C ASN A 353 -36.36 10.86 17.54
N GLU A 354 -35.83 12.07 17.77
CA GLU A 354 -34.66 12.59 17.05
C GLU A 354 -33.44 11.67 17.20
N ILE A 355 -33.25 11.07 18.37
CA ILE A 355 -32.12 10.20 18.67
C ILE A 355 -32.26 8.85 17.96
N PHE A 356 -33.38 8.16 18.16
CA PHE A 356 -33.56 6.81 17.64
C PHE A 356 -33.72 6.80 16.11
N GLU A 357 -34.38 7.80 15.51
CA GLU A 357 -34.48 7.91 14.05
C GLU A 357 -33.10 8.11 13.42
N LYS A 358 -32.29 9.01 13.99
CA LYS A 358 -30.95 9.28 13.50
C LYS A 358 -30.02 8.07 13.67
N LEU A 359 -30.06 7.41 14.82
CA LEU A 359 -29.26 6.21 15.07
C LEU A 359 -29.65 5.08 14.11
N CYS A 360 -30.95 4.89 13.88
CA CYS A 360 -31.50 3.94 12.91
C CYS A 360 -30.96 4.21 11.50
N GLU A 361 -31.03 5.45 11.03
CA GLU A 361 -30.52 5.84 9.71
C GLU A 361 -29.02 5.57 9.56
N LEU A 362 -28.23 5.90 10.59
CA LEU A 362 -26.80 5.63 10.61
C LEU A 362 -26.47 4.15 10.54
N LEU A 363 -27.13 3.34 11.35
CA LEU A 363 -26.87 1.90 11.41
C LEU A 363 -27.34 1.21 10.12
N LYS A 364 -28.47 1.64 9.55
CA LYS A 364 -29.02 1.14 8.28
C LYS A 364 -28.11 1.41 7.09
N ASN A 365 -27.42 2.55 7.05
CA ASN A 365 -26.56 2.95 5.94
C ASN A 365 -25.15 2.32 5.99
N ARG A 366 -24.87 1.46 6.97
CA ARG A 366 -23.58 0.78 7.08
C ARG A 366 -23.42 -0.32 6.03
N PRO A 367 -22.20 -0.54 5.51
CA PRO A 367 -21.94 -1.66 4.61
C PRO A 367 -22.06 -3.03 5.31
N ARG A 368 -21.92 -3.07 6.65
CA ARG A 368 -22.07 -4.28 7.47
C ARG A 368 -22.74 -3.94 8.82
N PRO A 369 -23.53 -4.86 9.39
CA PRO A 369 -24.11 -4.71 10.73
C PRO A 369 -23.04 -4.40 11.80
N LEU A 370 -23.40 -3.62 12.82
CA LEU A 370 -22.46 -3.20 13.87
C LEU A 370 -22.17 -4.34 14.86
N PRO A 371 -20.92 -4.79 15.01
CA PRO A 371 -20.56 -5.78 16.02
C PRO A 371 -20.57 -5.18 17.43
N VAL A 372 -21.40 -5.73 18.32
CA VAL A 372 -21.56 -5.32 19.73
C VAL A 372 -21.63 -6.55 20.61
N LYS A 373 -20.91 -6.57 21.74
CA LYS A 373 -20.94 -7.65 22.74
C LYS A 373 -21.94 -7.39 23.86
N SER A 374 -22.00 -6.16 24.37
CA SER A 374 -22.94 -5.80 25.43
C SER A 374 -23.65 -4.51 25.05
N LEU A 375 -24.97 -4.53 25.10
CA LEU A 375 -25.83 -3.38 24.80
C LEU A 375 -26.63 -3.03 26.03
N ARG A 376 -26.53 -1.78 26.50
CA ARG A 376 -27.45 -1.17 27.44
C ARG A 376 -28.22 -0.06 26.73
N MET A 377 -29.52 0.03 26.95
CA MET A 377 -30.33 1.09 26.35
C MET A 377 -31.47 1.54 27.24
N GLU A 378 -31.59 2.85 27.39
CA GLU A 378 -32.73 3.55 27.96
C GLU A 378 -33.78 3.77 26.87
N VAL A 379 -34.94 3.14 27.04
CA VAL A 379 -36.01 3.09 26.04
C VAL A 379 -37.36 3.45 26.65
N PHE A 380 -38.29 3.88 25.80
CA PHE A 380 -39.65 4.26 26.19
C PHE A 380 -40.69 3.28 25.64
N ASP A 381 -40.40 2.63 24.51
CA ASP A 381 -41.21 1.54 23.97
C ASP A 381 -40.39 0.57 23.09
N ARG A 382 -41.05 -0.46 22.55
CA ARG A 382 -40.41 -1.47 21.69
C ARG A 382 -39.75 -0.92 20.42
N GLN A 383 -40.24 0.20 19.89
CA GLN A 383 -39.76 0.72 18.61
C GLN A 383 -38.34 1.28 18.75
N ASP A 384 -37.99 1.79 19.92
CA ASP A 384 -36.64 2.24 20.25
C ASP A 384 -35.62 1.09 20.17
N VAL A 385 -36.01 -0.09 20.68
CA VAL A 385 -35.18 -1.30 20.67
C VAL A 385 -34.99 -1.82 19.24
N ILE A 386 -36.08 -1.98 18.48
CA ILE A 386 -36.04 -2.55 17.13
C ILE A 386 -35.17 -1.71 16.18
N GLN A 387 -35.28 -0.39 16.27
CA GLN A 387 -34.53 0.56 15.43
C GLN A 387 -33.01 0.47 15.58
N VAL A 388 -32.52 -0.12 16.68
CA VAL A 388 -31.09 -0.28 16.94
C VAL A 388 -30.68 -1.74 16.75
N VAL A 389 -31.36 -2.66 17.43
CA VAL A 389 -30.97 -4.08 17.51
C VAL A 389 -30.97 -4.76 16.14
N LEU A 390 -31.92 -4.43 15.26
CA LEU A 390 -32.05 -5.02 13.92
C LEU A 390 -30.78 -4.84 13.06
N PHE A 391 -30.02 -3.76 13.29
CA PHE A 391 -28.83 -3.42 12.52
C PHE A 391 -27.52 -3.81 13.22
N LEU A 392 -27.60 -4.49 14.37
CA LEU A 392 -26.44 -5.09 15.03
C LEU A 392 -26.09 -6.44 14.39
N LYS A 393 -24.82 -6.83 14.51
CA LYS A 393 -24.32 -8.09 13.99
C LYS A 393 -24.86 -9.26 14.83
N SER A 394 -25.63 -10.12 14.17
CA SER A 394 -26.17 -11.34 14.76
C SER A 394 -25.05 -12.27 15.26
N GLY A 395 -25.26 -12.89 16.42
CA GLY A 395 -24.32 -13.83 17.05
C GLY A 395 -23.11 -13.23 17.77
N GLU A 396 -22.94 -11.90 17.78
CA GLU A 396 -21.90 -11.25 18.59
C GLU A 396 -22.40 -10.64 19.90
N LEU A 397 -23.69 -10.34 19.97
CA LEU A 397 -24.35 -9.79 21.15
C LEU A 397 -24.39 -10.87 22.23
N GLN A 398 -23.73 -10.62 23.35
CA GLN A 398 -23.63 -11.52 24.49
C GLN A 398 -24.56 -11.07 25.62
N LYS A 399 -24.64 -9.75 25.87
CA LYS A 399 -25.50 -9.17 26.91
C LYS A 399 -26.40 -8.08 26.34
N ILE A 400 -27.66 -8.06 26.74
CA ILE A 400 -28.60 -6.96 26.50
C ILE A 400 -29.22 -6.51 27.82
N GLU A 401 -29.20 -5.21 28.09
CA GLU A 401 -29.85 -4.57 29.22
C GLU A 401 -30.77 -3.45 28.69
N VAL A 402 -32.06 -3.54 29.01
CA VAL A 402 -33.05 -2.53 28.63
C VAL A 402 -33.60 -1.87 29.87
N VAL A 403 -33.53 -0.53 29.90
CA VAL A 403 -33.94 0.29 31.03
C VAL A 403 -35.12 1.15 30.60
N ASN A 404 -36.24 1.10 31.34
CA ASN A 404 -37.37 1.97 31.09
C ASN A 404 -37.02 3.40 31.51
N ALA A 405 -36.96 4.31 30.55
CA ALA A 405 -36.67 5.73 30.77
C ALA A 405 -37.94 6.59 30.92
N GLY A 406 -39.13 5.99 30.72
CA GLY A 406 -40.43 6.61 30.94
C GLY A 406 -40.88 6.63 32.40
N ASP A 407 -42.13 7.00 32.64
CA ASP A 407 -42.71 6.99 33.99
C ASP A 407 -42.71 5.57 34.57
N LYS A 408 -42.16 5.42 35.78
CA LYS A 408 -41.93 4.15 36.49
C LYS A 408 -43.20 3.32 36.72
N GLU A 409 -44.38 3.88 36.47
CA GLU A 409 -45.68 3.25 36.71
C GLU A 409 -46.18 2.40 35.52
N TYR A 410 -45.58 2.51 34.33
CA TYR A 410 -46.01 1.76 33.14
C TYR A 410 -45.06 0.61 32.79
N ALA A 411 -45.63 -0.58 32.58
CA ALA A 411 -44.90 -1.75 32.08
C ALA A 411 -44.46 -1.55 30.63
N LEU A 412 -43.24 -1.96 30.30
CA LEU A 412 -42.65 -1.83 28.96
C LEU A 412 -43.10 -3.04 28.11
N ASP A 413 -43.95 -2.81 27.09
CA ASP A 413 -44.36 -3.87 26.16
C ASP A 413 -43.24 -4.11 25.13
N LEU A 414 -42.58 -5.27 25.24
CA LEU A 414 -41.49 -5.71 24.36
C LEU A 414 -41.92 -6.86 23.42
N ASN A 415 -43.23 -7.08 23.24
CA ASN A 415 -43.72 -8.14 22.38
C ASN A 415 -43.23 -8.02 20.94
N GLY A 416 -42.80 -9.16 20.38
CA GLY A 416 -42.28 -9.29 19.00
C GLY A 416 -40.77 -9.07 18.85
N ILE A 417 -40.07 -8.58 19.87
CA ILE A 417 -38.60 -8.36 19.80
C ILE A 417 -37.83 -9.69 19.85
N GLY A 418 -38.37 -10.68 20.56
CA GLY A 418 -37.80 -12.03 20.65
C GLY A 418 -37.69 -12.76 19.31
N GLU A 419 -38.26 -12.22 18.23
CA GLU A 419 -38.13 -12.79 16.88
C GLU A 419 -36.83 -12.39 16.17
N LEU A 420 -36.15 -11.31 16.61
CA LEU A 420 -34.90 -10.83 16.04
C LEU A 420 -33.76 -11.82 16.30
N ASP A 421 -33.00 -12.18 15.26
CA ASP A 421 -31.88 -13.12 15.39
C ASP A 421 -30.81 -12.61 16.36
N GLN A 422 -30.56 -11.30 16.37
CA GLN A 422 -29.64 -10.65 17.30
C GLN A 422 -30.08 -10.81 18.76
N TRP A 423 -31.39 -10.85 19.01
CA TRP A 423 -31.98 -11.00 20.34
C TRP A 423 -31.99 -12.45 20.79
N LYS A 424 -32.36 -13.38 19.90
CA LYS A 424 -32.37 -14.83 20.16
C LYS A 424 -30.99 -15.39 20.50
N LEU A 425 -29.95 -14.85 19.88
CA LEU A 425 -28.58 -15.32 20.05
C LEU A 425 -27.83 -14.62 21.19
N ALA A 426 -28.47 -13.70 21.91
CA ALA A 426 -27.88 -13.09 23.10
C ALA A 426 -27.77 -14.11 24.23
N MET A 427 -26.60 -14.17 24.89
CA MET A 427 -26.33 -15.14 25.96
C MET A 427 -26.99 -14.76 27.28
N GLU A 428 -27.20 -13.47 27.52
CA GLU A 428 -27.73 -12.93 28.78
C GLU A 428 -28.64 -11.73 28.50
N ILE A 429 -29.87 -11.75 29.01
CA ILE A 429 -30.83 -10.65 28.89
C ILE A 429 -31.18 -10.21 30.31
N ASP A 430 -30.76 -8.99 30.66
CA ASP A 430 -30.91 -8.43 32.00
C ASP A 430 -31.92 -7.29 31.99
N ASN A 431 -33.13 -7.57 32.43
CA ASN A 431 -34.20 -6.59 32.54
C ASN A 431 -34.33 -6.16 34.01
N HIS A 432 -33.33 -5.44 34.51
CA HIS A 432 -33.38 -4.84 35.84
C HIS A 432 -34.37 -3.67 35.88
N SER A 433 -35.68 -3.99 35.80
CA SER A 433 -36.86 -3.23 36.25
C SER A 433 -38.12 -3.71 35.49
N PHE A 434 -38.76 -4.79 35.99
CA PHE A 434 -40.21 -5.11 35.90
C PHE A 434 -40.73 -6.15 34.88
N LEU A 435 -42.01 -6.51 35.12
CA LEU A 435 -42.91 -7.47 34.46
C LEU A 435 -42.90 -7.35 32.93
N ILE A 436 -42.25 -8.31 32.29
CA ILE A 436 -42.36 -8.56 30.86
C ILE A 436 -43.70 -9.27 30.63
N MET A 437 -44.65 -8.65 29.93
CA MET A 437 -45.77 -9.39 29.35
C MET A 437 -45.30 -10.09 28.08
N ALA A 438 -44.54 -11.18 28.22
CA ALA A 438 -44.24 -12.08 27.11
C ALA A 438 -45.19 -13.30 27.18
N PRO A 439 -45.65 -13.84 26.03
CA PRO A 439 -46.27 -15.16 26.01
C PRO A 439 -45.27 -16.19 26.53
N GLU A 440 -45.75 -17.19 27.29
CA GLU A 440 -45.01 -18.17 28.11
C GLU A 440 -43.98 -19.07 27.37
N ALA A 441 -43.50 -18.71 26.18
CA ALA A 441 -42.69 -19.57 25.31
C ALA A 441 -41.20 -19.18 25.18
N TYR A 442 -40.67 -18.20 25.94
CA TYR A 442 -39.32 -17.66 25.71
C TYR A 442 -38.45 -17.44 26.96
N PHE A 443 -38.56 -18.27 27.99
CA PHE A 443 -37.59 -18.32 29.11
C PHE A 443 -36.78 -19.61 29.10
#